data_AF-A0A814B2H4-F1
#
_entry.id   AF-A0A814B2H4-F1
#
_cell.length_a   1.000
_cell.length_b   1.000
_cell.length_c   1.000
_cell.angle_alpha   90.00
_cell.angle_beta   90.00
_cell.angle_gamma   90.00
#
_symmetry.space_group_name_H-M   'P 1'
#
loop_
_entity.id
_entity.type
_entity.pdbx_description
1 polymer ?
#
loop_
_entity_poly.entity_id
_entity_poly.type
_entity_poly.pdbx_seq_one_letter_code
_entity_poly.pdbx_strand_id
1 'polypeptide(L)'
;MTQSNDVSLPDMTNDDVELLKKLEEENRRIEYDLKSPASAILKPIVNTHSPELHHKQGRKDSISSDLSNLTIDSDGNLDNEWVIWNKLVNNWSLYMKKKSIWIRDLIRSGVPVHFRPLLWQSLTKIDTTNTKEKYIELIKMSSPCEKVIQRDISRTYPEHEFFKEQHGLGQESLFNVIKAYSLYDREVGYCQGMSFVVGLLLMHMPEEEAFAVLVSIMQDYTMREMYKPDMYHLGLCMYQFECMIQEFLPDLYRHFQAEGLHTSMYASSWFLTLFTKQFSLNMVCRIMDLFLSEGMEMIFRISMGLLEIHQDELMLLSMEDMLKVTF
;
A
#
# COMPACT_ATOMS: atom_id res chain seq x y z
N MET A 1 -62.20 12.20 -1.03
CA MET A 1 -61.48 11.28 -1.95
C MET A 1 -60.13 10.97 -1.33
N THR A 2 -60.05 9.85 -0.62
CA THR A 2 -58.80 9.32 -0.05
C THR A 2 -58.69 7.89 -0.57
N GLN A 3 -57.86 7.66 -1.58
CA GLN A 3 -57.58 6.34 -2.12
C GLN A 3 -56.47 5.69 -1.30
N SER A 4 -56.83 4.62 -0.61
CA SER A 4 -55.92 3.68 0.04
C SER A 4 -55.23 2.85 -1.05
N ASN A 5 -53.93 3.01 -1.24
CA ASN A 5 -53.13 2.11 -2.07
C ASN A 5 -52.74 0.88 -1.25
N ASP A 6 -53.53 -0.19 -1.35
CA ASP A 6 -53.10 -1.53 -1.00
C ASP A 6 -52.05 -1.98 -2.02
N VAL A 7 -50.79 -2.07 -1.59
CA VAL A 7 -49.70 -2.65 -2.38
C VAL A 7 -49.78 -4.16 -2.24
N SER A 8 -50.35 -4.83 -3.23
CA SER A 8 -50.28 -6.30 -3.35
C SER A 8 -48.84 -6.71 -3.64
N LEU A 9 -48.22 -7.47 -2.72
CA LEU A 9 -46.92 -8.09 -2.92
C LEU A 9 -46.96 -9.05 -4.12
N PRO A 10 -45.92 -9.09 -4.97
CA PRO A 10 -45.87 -10.01 -6.11
C PRO A 10 -45.86 -11.46 -5.64
N ASP A 11 -46.62 -12.32 -6.34
CA ASP A 11 -46.63 -13.78 -6.12
C ASP A 11 -45.21 -14.32 -6.30
N MET A 12 -44.60 -14.75 -5.18
CA MET A 12 -43.27 -15.37 -5.20
C MET A 12 -43.36 -16.74 -5.87
N THR A 13 -42.45 -17.02 -6.79
CA THR A 13 -42.40 -18.34 -7.45
C THR A 13 -41.94 -19.40 -6.45
N ASN A 14 -42.25 -20.69 -6.71
CA ASN A 14 -41.80 -21.77 -5.83
C ASN A 14 -40.26 -21.82 -5.68
N ASP A 15 -39.54 -21.38 -6.71
CA ASP A 15 -38.08 -21.29 -6.70
C ASP A 15 -37.59 -20.16 -5.77
N ASP A 16 -38.31 -19.02 -5.74
CA ASP A 16 -38.02 -17.92 -4.81
C ASP A 16 -38.26 -18.34 -3.35
N VAL A 17 -39.33 -19.11 -3.10
CA VAL A 17 -39.63 -19.66 -1.76
C VAL A 17 -38.56 -20.65 -1.32
N GLU A 18 -38.03 -21.46 -2.24
CA GLU A 18 -36.95 -22.41 -1.93
C GLU A 18 -35.61 -21.68 -1.70
N LEU A 19 -35.32 -20.64 -2.48
CA LEU A 19 -34.14 -19.80 -2.29
C LEU A 19 -34.19 -19.07 -0.94
N LEU A 20 -35.36 -18.52 -0.56
CA LEU A 20 -35.55 -17.90 0.75
C LEU A 20 -35.32 -18.88 1.90
N LYS A 21 -35.82 -20.12 1.79
CA LYS A 21 -35.57 -21.15 2.81
C LYS A 21 -34.08 -21.46 2.95
N LYS A 22 -33.34 -21.54 1.84
CA LYS A 22 -31.89 -21.74 1.85
C LYS A 22 -31.15 -20.56 2.50
N LEU A 23 -31.52 -19.33 2.15
CA LEU A 23 -30.93 -18.11 2.74
C LEU A 23 -31.23 -17.99 4.24
N GLU A 24 -32.45 -18.33 4.68
CA GLU A 24 -32.80 -18.35 6.11
C GLU A 24 -32.05 -19.44 6.88
N GLU A 25 -31.79 -20.59 6.27
CA GLU A 25 -30.99 -21.65 6.88
C GLU A 25 -29.52 -21.26 6.99
N GLU A 26 -28.95 -20.64 5.95
CA GLU A 26 -27.58 -20.09 5.95
C GLU A 26 -27.43 -19.00 7.04
N ASN A 27 -28.40 -18.08 7.14
CA ASN A 27 -28.43 -17.05 8.19
C ASN A 27 -28.51 -17.64 9.59
N ARG A 28 -29.29 -18.73 9.79
CA ARG A 28 -29.33 -19.44 11.08
C ARG A 28 -27.99 -20.11 11.42
N ARG A 29 -27.26 -20.62 10.43
CA ARG A 29 -25.92 -21.19 10.62
C ARG A 29 -24.92 -20.10 11.03
N ILE A 30 -24.95 -18.95 10.36
CA ILE A 30 -24.14 -17.77 10.72
C ILE A 30 -24.45 -17.29 12.15
N GLU A 31 -25.73 -17.21 12.53
CA GLU A 31 -26.12 -16.84 13.90
C GLU A 31 -25.69 -17.87 14.96
N TYR A 32 -25.63 -19.14 14.61
CA TYR A 32 -25.17 -20.21 15.49
C TYR A 32 -23.65 -20.14 15.68
N ASP A 33 -22.88 -19.88 14.62
CA ASP A 33 -21.43 -19.69 14.67
C ASP A 33 -21.04 -18.42 15.46
N LEU A 34 -21.85 -17.36 15.37
CA LEU A 34 -21.71 -16.16 16.22
C LEU A 34 -21.98 -16.42 17.70
N LYS A 35 -22.72 -17.48 18.06
CA LYS A 35 -23.04 -17.86 19.45
C LYS A 35 -22.10 -18.95 20.00
N SER A 36 -21.21 -19.50 19.18
CA SER A 36 -20.14 -20.40 19.63
C SER A 36 -19.11 -19.63 20.47
N PRO A 37 -18.51 -20.21 21.54
CA PRO A 37 -17.64 -19.47 22.48
C PRO A 37 -16.34 -18.88 21.89
N ALA A 38 -16.11 -18.99 20.58
CA ALA A 38 -14.92 -18.50 19.90
C ALA A 38 -15.03 -17.06 19.37
N SER A 39 -16.15 -16.34 19.56
CA SER A 39 -16.41 -15.03 18.94
C SER A 39 -16.64 -13.86 19.94
N ALA A 40 -16.10 -13.93 21.16
CA ALA A 40 -16.27 -12.86 22.16
C ALA A 40 -15.35 -11.63 21.95
N ILE A 41 -15.14 -11.19 20.70
CA ILE A 41 -14.43 -9.94 20.39
C ILE A 41 -15.26 -9.18 19.36
N LEU A 42 -16.23 -8.40 19.84
CA LEU A 42 -16.78 -7.16 19.26
C LEU A 42 -18.22 -6.99 19.74
N LYS A 43 -18.42 -6.16 20.77
CA LYS A 43 -19.67 -5.41 20.94
C LYS A 43 -19.38 -3.93 21.14
N PRO A 44 -20.27 -3.04 20.67
CA PRO A 44 -20.05 -1.60 20.64
C PRO A 44 -20.27 -0.99 22.02
N ILE A 45 -19.40 -0.05 22.42
CA ILE A 45 -19.56 0.72 23.65
C ILE A 45 -20.64 1.78 23.42
N VAL A 46 -21.83 1.56 24.01
CA VAL A 46 -22.82 2.61 24.24
C VAL A 46 -22.46 3.30 25.56
N ASN A 47 -22.05 4.56 25.48
CA ASN A 47 -21.78 5.41 26.64
C ASN A 47 -23.07 5.71 27.40
N THR A 48 -23.18 5.25 28.65
CA THR A 48 -24.04 5.87 29.66
C THR A 48 -23.31 5.95 31.00
N HIS A 49 -23.29 7.18 31.53
CA HIS A 49 -22.99 7.62 32.90
C HIS A 49 -21.54 7.62 33.44
N SER A 50 -21.21 8.80 33.97
CA SER A 50 -19.97 9.27 34.61
C SER A 50 -19.47 8.40 35.77
N PRO A 51 -18.16 8.39 36.07
CA PRO A 51 -17.67 7.93 37.36
C PRO A 51 -17.05 9.05 38.21
N GLU A 52 -17.46 9.06 39.48
CA GLU A 52 -16.77 9.70 40.59
C GLU A 52 -15.41 9.02 40.87
N LEU A 53 -14.54 9.79 41.51
CA LEU A 53 -13.17 9.47 41.90
C LEU A 53 -13.06 8.27 42.85
N HIS A 54 -12.15 7.33 42.59
CA HIS A 54 -11.34 6.67 43.63
C HIS A 54 -10.03 6.10 43.05
N HIS A 55 -9.06 5.94 43.94
CA HIS A 55 -7.62 6.07 43.72
C HIS A 55 -6.89 4.71 43.85
N LYS A 56 -5.75 4.60 43.13
CA LYS A 56 -4.51 3.86 43.44
C LYS A 56 -4.28 2.40 42.98
N GLN A 57 -3.22 2.31 42.16
CA GLN A 57 -2.06 1.40 42.25
C GLN A 57 -2.14 -0.01 41.61
N GLY A 58 -1.33 -0.24 40.57
CA GLY A 58 -0.92 -1.58 40.11
C GLY A 58 -1.06 -1.86 38.61
N ARG A 59 -0.24 -1.22 37.74
CA ARG A 59 -0.21 -1.53 36.29
C ARG A 59 1.16 -1.33 35.62
N LYS A 60 2.26 -1.50 36.37
CA LYS A 60 3.62 -1.41 35.81
C LYS A 60 4.32 -2.76 35.68
N ASP A 61 3.93 -3.76 36.47
CA ASP A 61 4.69 -5.02 36.54
C ASP A 61 4.28 -6.06 35.48
N SER A 62 3.05 -5.99 34.95
CA SER A 62 2.58 -6.89 33.88
C SER A 62 3.16 -6.58 32.50
N ILE A 63 3.61 -5.34 32.27
CA ILE A 63 4.14 -4.91 30.97
C ILE A 63 5.61 -5.32 30.80
N SER A 64 6.34 -5.47 31.92
CA SER A 64 7.73 -5.88 31.89
C SER A 64 7.91 -7.35 31.50
N SER A 65 6.99 -8.22 31.93
CA SER A 65 7.02 -9.67 31.65
C SER A 65 6.70 -10.01 30.19
N ASP A 66 5.84 -9.23 29.53
CA ASP A 66 5.50 -9.43 28.11
C ASP A 66 6.66 -9.03 27.18
N LEU A 67 7.54 -8.14 27.64
CA LEU A 67 8.66 -7.62 26.84
C LEU A 67 9.89 -8.54 26.86
N SER A 68 10.05 -9.33 27.93
CA SER A 68 11.16 -10.27 28.12
C SER A 68 10.97 -11.62 27.41
N ASN A 69 9.74 -11.98 27.04
CA ASN A 69 9.41 -13.26 26.39
C ASN A 69 9.52 -13.23 24.85
N LEU A 70 10.21 -12.23 24.30
CA LEU A 70 10.46 -12.11 22.86
C LEU A 70 11.87 -12.60 22.55
N THR A 71 12.19 -13.82 22.98
CA THR A 71 13.22 -14.62 22.30
C THR A 71 12.56 -15.17 21.05
N ILE A 72 13.18 -14.92 19.89
CA ILE A 72 12.84 -15.65 18.67
C ILE A 72 13.30 -17.08 18.95
N ASP A 73 12.38 -17.96 19.32
CA ASP A 73 12.67 -19.38 19.33
C ASP A 73 12.96 -19.78 17.89
N SER A 74 14.09 -20.46 17.70
CA SER A 74 14.63 -20.89 16.40
C SER A 74 13.77 -21.94 15.68
N ASP A 75 12.59 -22.28 16.22
CA ASP A 75 11.62 -23.17 15.60
C ASP A 75 10.58 -22.32 14.84
N GLY A 76 10.73 -22.28 13.51
CA GLY A 76 9.87 -21.57 12.56
C GLY A 76 8.43 -22.09 12.53
N ASN A 77 7.68 -21.84 13.60
CA ASN A 77 6.27 -22.16 13.70
C ASN A 77 5.43 -20.95 13.27
N LEU A 78 4.50 -21.15 12.33
CA LEU A 78 3.66 -20.09 11.73
C LEU A 78 2.83 -19.32 12.78
N ASP A 79 2.47 -20.01 13.87
CA ASP A 79 1.76 -19.44 15.02
C ASP A 79 2.59 -18.35 15.74
N ASN A 80 3.92 -18.46 15.75
CA ASN A 80 4.79 -17.45 16.34
C ASN A 80 4.87 -16.19 15.46
N GLU A 81 4.92 -16.33 14.14
CA GLU A 81 5.02 -15.19 13.22
C GLU A 81 3.78 -14.28 13.31
N TRP A 82 2.57 -14.86 13.25
CA TRP A 82 1.34 -14.08 13.37
C TRP A 82 1.26 -13.34 14.72
N VAL A 83 1.63 -14.01 15.81
CA VAL A 83 1.64 -13.40 17.16
C VAL A 83 2.62 -12.25 17.24
N ILE A 84 3.82 -12.38 16.64
CA ILE A 84 4.82 -11.32 16.59
C ILE A 84 4.27 -10.10 15.85
N TRP A 85 3.75 -10.29 14.64
CA TRP A 85 3.22 -9.19 13.83
C TRP A 85 2.00 -8.54 14.49
N ASN A 86 1.07 -9.32 15.03
CA ASN A 86 -0.09 -8.81 15.74
C ASN A 86 0.31 -7.98 16.97
N LYS A 87 1.29 -8.44 17.77
CA LYS A 87 1.82 -7.66 18.89
C LYS A 87 2.48 -6.37 18.43
N LEU A 88 3.25 -6.42 17.33
CA LEU A 88 3.95 -5.28 16.75
C LEU A 88 2.96 -4.19 16.30
N VAL A 89 1.98 -4.51 15.45
CA VAL A 89 1.04 -3.51 14.90
C VAL A 89 0.18 -2.88 15.99
N ASN A 90 -0.27 -3.67 16.97
CA ASN A 90 -1.09 -3.16 18.09
C ASN A 90 -0.31 -2.31 19.09
N ASN A 91 1.03 -2.41 19.11
CA ASN A 91 1.89 -1.68 20.03
C ASN A 91 2.96 -0.86 19.30
N TRP A 92 2.65 -0.41 18.08
CA TRP A 92 3.62 0.16 17.15
C TRP A 92 4.51 1.24 17.77
N SER A 93 3.91 2.25 18.41
CA SER A 93 4.65 3.38 19.01
C SER A 93 5.66 2.94 20.08
N LEU A 94 5.34 1.89 20.84
CA LEU A 94 6.23 1.35 21.88
C LEU A 94 7.40 0.59 21.24
N TYR A 95 7.11 -0.27 20.27
CA TYR A 95 8.12 -1.08 19.59
C TYR A 95 9.05 -0.21 18.76
N MET A 96 8.54 0.77 18.01
CA MET A 96 9.38 1.69 17.23
C MET A 96 10.37 2.46 18.10
N LYS A 97 9.98 2.86 19.31
CA LYS A 97 10.89 3.58 20.23
C LYS A 97 11.99 2.69 20.81
N LYS A 98 11.72 1.40 21.02
CA LYS A 98 12.62 0.49 21.76
C LYS A 98 13.36 -0.53 20.89
N LYS A 99 12.83 -0.86 19.71
CA LYS A 99 13.23 -2.01 18.89
C LYS A 99 13.26 -1.68 17.38
N SER A 100 13.55 -0.42 17.00
CA SER A 100 13.55 0.01 15.60
C SER A 100 14.42 -0.86 14.67
N ILE A 101 15.61 -1.27 15.12
CA ILE A 101 16.50 -2.15 14.34
C ILE A 101 15.85 -3.51 14.09
N TRP A 102 15.32 -4.14 15.15
CA TRP A 102 14.63 -5.43 15.06
C TRP A 102 13.40 -5.36 14.14
N ILE A 103 12.65 -4.24 14.14
CA ILE A 103 11.52 -4.05 13.23
C ILE A 103 12.00 -4.03 11.78
N ARG A 104 13.08 -3.31 11.47
CA ARG A 104 13.65 -3.30 10.11
C ARG A 104 14.07 -4.70 9.67
N ASP A 105 14.74 -5.45 10.53
CA ASP A 105 15.17 -6.82 10.22
C ASP A 105 13.97 -7.77 10.03
N LEU A 106 12.90 -7.58 10.81
CA LEU A 106 11.65 -8.32 10.64
C LEU A 106 10.98 -7.99 9.29
N ILE A 107 10.90 -6.71 8.92
CA ILE A 107 10.36 -6.27 7.63
C ILE A 107 11.18 -6.84 6.47
N ARG A 108 12.52 -6.84 6.59
CA ARG A 108 13.44 -7.44 5.62
C ARG A 108 13.25 -8.95 5.47
N SER A 109 12.89 -9.64 6.55
CA SER A 109 12.63 -11.08 6.54
C SER A 109 11.33 -11.44 5.81
N GLY A 110 10.32 -10.56 5.82
CA GLY A 110 9.04 -10.81 5.16
C GLY A 110 7.88 -10.19 5.91
N VAL A 111 7.01 -9.45 5.24
CA VAL A 111 5.75 -8.98 5.82
C VAL A 111 4.62 -9.87 5.30
N PRO A 112 3.87 -10.56 6.18
CA PRO A 112 2.69 -11.30 5.78
C PRO A 112 1.61 -10.37 5.21
N VAL A 113 0.93 -10.82 4.16
CA VAL A 113 -0.01 -10.00 3.37
C VAL A 113 -1.06 -9.28 4.23
N HIS A 114 -1.62 -9.96 5.24
CA HIS A 114 -2.67 -9.43 6.10
C HIS A 114 -2.20 -8.28 7.01
N PHE A 115 -0.90 -8.17 7.28
CA PHE A 115 -0.35 -7.11 8.13
C PHE A 115 0.12 -5.88 7.34
N ARG A 116 0.30 -5.97 6.02
CA ARG A 116 0.74 -4.84 5.18
C ARG A 116 -0.13 -3.58 5.33
N PRO A 117 -1.48 -3.66 5.32
CA PRO A 117 -2.30 -2.45 5.40
C PRO A 117 -2.06 -1.68 6.70
N LEU A 118 -1.93 -2.40 7.81
CA LEU A 118 -1.66 -1.83 9.13
C LEU A 118 -0.21 -1.33 9.24
N LEU A 119 0.74 -2.11 8.72
CA LEU A 119 2.16 -1.78 8.77
C LEU A 119 2.47 -0.52 7.93
N TRP A 120 1.96 -0.45 6.69
CA TRP A 120 2.21 0.69 5.80
C TRP A 120 1.67 1.99 6.38
N GLN A 121 0.46 1.97 6.95
CA GLN A 121 -0.08 3.11 7.70
C GLN A 121 0.76 3.48 8.93
N SER A 122 1.30 2.47 9.63
CA SER A 122 2.13 2.69 10.80
C SER A 122 3.51 3.29 10.45
N LEU A 123 4.09 2.89 9.31
CA LEU A 123 5.36 3.39 8.78
C LEU A 123 5.26 4.85 8.28
N THR A 124 4.13 5.22 7.67
CA THR A 124 3.89 6.60 7.23
C THR A 124 3.61 7.58 8.37
N LYS A 125 3.36 7.10 9.60
CA LYS A 125 3.12 7.93 10.80
C LYS A 125 1.99 8.96 10.61
N ILE A 126 1.10 8.76 9.63
CA ILE A 126 0.11 9.76 9.27
C ILE A 126 -1.05 9.74 10.25
N ASP A 127 -1.53 10.93 10.64
CA ASP A 127 -2.83 11.05 11.26
C ASP A 127 -3.91 10.89 10.18
N THR A 128 -4.46 9.68 10.09
CA THR A 128 -5.50 9.34 9.14
C THR A 128 -6.76 10.18 9.34
N THR A 129 -7.04 10.68 10.54
CA THR A 129 -8.30 11.37 10.87
C THR A 129 -8.47 12.66 10.07
N ASN A 130 -7.52 13.57 10.17
CA ASN A 130 -7.54 14.85 9.44
C ASN A 130 -7.46 14.65 7.91
N THR A 131 -6.77 13.60 7.48
CA THR A 131 -6.55 13.33 6.05
C THR A 131 -7.81 12.78 5.39
N LYS A 132 -8.60 11.99 6.11
CA LYS A 132 -9.92 11.49 5.69
C LYS A 132 -10.94 12.62 5.49
N GLU A 133 -10.98 13.59 6.40
CA GLU A 133 -11.89 14.74 6.27
C GLU A 133 -11.59 15.55 5.00
N LYS A 134 -10.30 15.85 4.75
CA LYS A 134 -9.87 16.52 3.52
C LYS A 134 -10.20 15.70 2.29
N TYR A 135 -10.03 14.38 2.34
CA TYR A 135 -10.35 13.50 1.23
C TYR A 135 -11.80 13.66 0.77
N ILE A 136 -12.73 13.61 1.72
CA ILE A 136 -14.18 13.76 1.48
C ILE A 136 -14.52 15.12 0.85
N GLU A 137 -13.78 16.18 1.19
CA GLU A 137 -13.95 17.49 0.57
C GLU A 137 -13.41 17.51 -0.86
N LEU A 138 -12.22 16.95 -1.09
CA LEU A 138 -11.50 17.00 -2.37
C LEU A 138 -12.19 16.18 -3.47
N ILE A 139 -12.75 15.01 -3.16
CA ILE A 139 -13.45 14.19 -4.16
C ILE A 139 -14.68 14.87 -4.77
N LYS A 140 -15.28 15.84 -4.06
CA LYS A 140 -16.44 16.62 -4.52
C LYS A 140 -16.05 17.75 -5.49
N MET A 141 -14.79 18.13 -5.53
CA MET A 141 -14.28 19.18 -6.40
C MET A 141 -13.92 18.62 -7.79
N SER A 142 -13.73 19.48 -8.79
CA SER A 142 -13.21 19.07 -10.10
C SER A 142 -11.72 19.35 -10.21
N SER A 143 -10.96 18.44 -10.81
CA SER A 143 -9.52 18.57 -11.04
C SER A 143 -9.19 18.87 -12.51
N PRO A 144 -8.22 19.77 -12.79
CA PRO A 144 -7.73 19.97 -14.15
C PRO A 144 -7.03 18.72 -14.72
N CYS A 145 -6.63 17.76 -13.87
CA CYS A 145 -5.91 16.57 -14.26
C CYS A 145 -6.82 15.40 -14.69
N GLU A 146 -8.14 15.50 -14.53
CA GLU A 146 -9.09 14.38 -14.72
C GLU A 146 -8.91 13.64 -16.06
N LYS A 147 -8.74 14.39 -17.17
CA LYS A 147 -8.54 13.79 -18.50
C LYS A 147 -7.27 12.95 -18.60
N VAL A 148 -6.18 13.42 -17.99
CA VAL A 148 -4.89 12.72 -18.02
C VAL A 148 -4.93 11.51 -17.08
N ILE A 149 -5.56 11.68 -15.91
CA ILE A 149 -5.79 10.59 -14.95
C ILE A 149 -6.59 9.47 -15.63
N GLN A 150 -7.72 9.79 -16.26
CA GLN A 150 -8.61 8.81 -16.91
C GLN A 150 -7.90 7.95 -17.95
N ARG A 151 -6.95 8.52 -18.70
CA ARG A 151 -6.14 7.79 -19.68
C ARG A 151 -5.21 6.76 -19.03
N ASP A 152 -4.76 7.01 -17.81
CA ASP A 152 -3.85 6.13 -17.10
C ASP A 152 -4.56 5.05 -16.29
N ILE A 153 -5.82 5.28 -15.88
CA ILE A 153 -6.65 4.28 -15.19
C ILE A 153 -6.76 2.99 -15.99
N SER A 154 -7.11 3.06 -17.28
CA SER A 154 -7.36 1.88 -18.11
C SER A 154 -6.13 1.01 -18.37
N ARG A 155 -4.92 1.54 -18.16
CA ARG A 155 -3.65 0.83 -18.34
C ARG A 155 -2.97 0.46 -17.02
N THR A 156 -3.60 0.74 -15.88
CA THR A 156 -3.05 0.46 -14.55
C THR A 156 -3.61 -0.86 -14.03
N TYR A 157 -2.76 -1.90 -14.00
CA TYR A 157 -3.13 -3.29 -13.63
C TYR A 157 -4.39 -3.82 -14.36
N PRO A 158 -4.46 -3.75 -15.71
CA PRO A 158 -5.68 -4.07 -16.46
C PRO A 158 -6.16 -5.51 -16.28
N GLU A 159 -5.25 -6.44 -15.99
CA GLU A 159 -5.57 -7.86 -15.78
C GLU A 159 -5.93 -8.20 -14.32
N HIS A 160 -5.79 -7.25 -13.39
CA HIS A 160 -6.06 -7.51 -11.98
C HIS A 160 -7.56 -7.49 -11.70
N GLU A 161 -8.07 -8.48 -10.95
CA GLU A 161 -9.51 -8.68 -10.68
C GLU A 161 -10.22 -7.41 -10.18
N PHE A 162 -9.54 -6.60 -9.36
CA PHE A 162 -10.11 -5.36 -8.83
C PHE A 162 -10.20 -4.21 -9.86
N PHE A 163 -9.33 -4.19 -10.87
CA PHE A 163 -9.20 -3.07 -11.84
C PHE A 163 -9.65 -3.42 -13.26
N LYS A 164 -9.87 -4.70 -13.56
CA LYS A 164 -10.21 -5.19 -14.92
C LYS A 164 -11.56 -4.71 -15.44
N GLU A 165 -12.52 -4.45 -14.56
CA GLU A 165 -13.83 -3.98 -14.96
C GLU A 165 -13.78 -2.49 -15.34
N GLN A 166 -14.08 -2.20 -16.60
CA GLN A 166 -14.12 -0.84 -17.10
C GLN A 166 -15.22 -0.06 -16.37
N HIS A 167 -14.86 1.08 -15.77
CA HIS A 167 -15.77 1.87 -14.92
C HIS A 167 -16.29 1.10 -13.69
N GLY A 168 -15.65 0.00 -13.30
CA GLY A 168 -15.92 -0.71 -12.05
C GLY A 168 -15.36 0.01 -10.82
N LEU A 169 -15.71 -0.50 -9.64
CA LEU A 169 -15.38 0.12 -8.34
C LEU A 169 -13.88 0.38 -8.15
N GLY A 170 -13.00 -0.53 -8.59
CA GLY A 170 -11.55 -0.34 -8.44
C GLY A 170 -11.00 0.77 -9.34
N GLN A 171 -11.50 0.90 -10.57
CA GLN A 171 -11.12 2.00 -11.46
C GLN A 171 -11.63 3.34 -10.96
N GLU A 172 -12.86 3.37 -10.42
CA GLU A 172 -13.43 4.56 -9.77
C GLU A 172 -12.61 4.95 -8.54
N SER A 173 -12.24 3.98 -7.71
CA SER A 173 -11.42 4.23 -6.51
C SER A 173 -10.05 4.78 -6.86
N LEU A 174 -9.42 4.20 -7.88
CA LEU A 174 -8.13 4.66 -8.39
C LEU A 174 -8.23 6.10 -8.91
N PHE A 175 -9.28 6.41 -9.67
CA PHE A 175 -9.54 7.76 -10.16
C PHE A 175 -9.73 8.75 -9.01
N ASN A 176 -10.54 8.41 -8.00
CA ASN A 176 -10.87 9.30 -6.88
C ASN A 176 -9.65 9.65 -6.04
N VAL A 177 -8.82 8.66 -5.69
CA VAL A 177 -7.59 8.90 -4.90
C VAL A 177 -6.62 9.81 -5.64
N ILE A 178 -6.36 9.53 -6.92
CA ILE A 178 -5.44 10.32 -7.73
C ILE A 178 -5.99 11.74 -7.95
N LYS A 179 -7.29 11.86 -8.24
CA LYS A 179 -7.98 13.14 -8.39
C LYS A 179 -7.86 13.97 -7.10
N ALA A 180 -8.17 13.39 -5.95
CA ALA A 180 -8.06 14.07 -4.66
C ALA A 180 -6.63 14.52 -4.40
N TYR A 181 -5.64 13.67 -4.67
CA TYR A 181 -4.22 14.04 -4.52
C TYR A 181 -3.83 15.20 -5.43
N SER A 182 -4.26 15.20 -6.69
CA SER A 182 -3.95 16.29 -7.63
C SER A 182 -4.51 17.65 -7.19
N LEU A 183 -5.55 17.65 -6.36
CA LEU A 183 -6.14 18.84 -5.75
C LEU A 183 -5.50 19.22 -4.42
N TYR A 184 -5.05 18.22 -3.67
CA TYR A 184 -4.33 18.38 -2.41
C TYR A 184 -2.97 19.05 -2.63
N ASP A 185 -2.23 18.61 -3.65
CA ASP A 185 -0.95 19.20 -4.04
C ASP A 185 -1.00 19.66 -5.49
N ARG A 186 -1.39 20.92 -5.71
CA ARG A 186 -1.56 21.49 -7.05
C ARG A 186 -0.23 21.75 -7.78
N GLU A 187 0.89 21.82 -7.06
CA GLU A 187 2.20 22.02 -7.68
C GLU A 187 2.62 20.74 -8.42
N VAL A 188 2.41 19.58 -7.79
CA VAL A 188 2.61 18.28 -8.44
C VAL A 188 1.45 17.96 -9.38
N GLY A 189 0.22 18.13 -8.90
CA GLY A 189 -0.98 17.68 -9.59
C GLY A 189 -0.96 16.16 -9.81
N TYR A 190 -0.86 15.75 -11.07
CA TYR A 190 -0.74 14.35 -11.46
C TYR A 190 0.56 14.10 -12.22
N CYS A 191 1.39 13.19 -11.71
CA CYS A 191 2.56 12.70 -12.40
C CYS A 191 2.28 11.32 -13.01
N GLN A 192 2.69 11.13 -14.26
CA GLN A 192 2.59 9.83 -14.92
C GLN A 192 3.39 8.77 -14.13
N GLY A 193 2.76 7.63 -13.85
CA GLY A 193 3.33 6.57 -13.02
C GLY A 193 2.74 6.51 -11.61
N MET A 194 2.19 7.63 -11.10
CA MET A 194 1.52 7.69 -9.80
C MET A 194 0.38 6.67 -9.68
N SER A 195 -0.35 6.43 -10.78
CA SER A 195 -1.47 5.49 -10.79
C SER A 195 -1.06 4.07 -10.36
N PHE A 196 0.13 3.60 -10.69
CA PHE A 196 0.58 2.26 -10.31
C PHE A 196 0.91 2.14 -8.81
N VAL A 197 1.44 3.22 -8.21
CA VAL A 197 1.65 3.31 -6.76
C VAL A 197 0.30 3.30 -6.04
N VAL A 198 -0.65 4.12 -6.50
CA VAL A 198 -2.00 4.18 -5.91
C VAL A 198 -2.76 2.86 -6.09
N GLY A 199 -2.64 2.22 -7.26
CA GLY A 199 -3.24 0.92 -7.53
C GLY A 199 -2.74 -0.14 -6.57
N LEU A 200 -1.43 -0.16 -6.26
CA LEU A 200 -0.88 -1.07 -5.26
C LEU A 200 -1.48 -0.84 -3.87
N LEU A 201 -1.62 0.42 -3.45
CA LEU A 201 -2.21 0.78 -2.16
C LEU A 201 -3.66 0.30 -2.07
N LEU A 202 -4.45 0.57 -3.11
CA LEU A 202 -5.88 0.19 -3.18
C LEU A 202 -6.12 -1.33 -3.19
N MET A 203 -5.14 -2.14 -3.59
CA MET A 203 -5.22 -3.60 -3.44
C MET A 203 -5.13 -4.06 -1.97
N HIS A 204 -4.64 -3.19 -1.07
CA HIS A 204 -4.35 -3.54 0.32
C HIS A 204 -5.22 -2.77 1.33
N MET A 205 -5.71 -1.59 0.97
CA MET A 205 -6.48 -0.75 1.90
C MET A 205 -7.60 0.02 1.19
N PRO A 206 -8.63 0.47 1.92
CA PRO A 206 -9.70 1.27 1.35
C PRO A 206 -9.20 2.63 0.85
N GLU A 207 -10.06 3.28 0.08
CA GLU A 207 -9.77 4.49 -0.68
C GLU A 207 -9.19 5.64 0.18
N GLU A 208 -9.78 5.87 1.35
CA GLU A 208 -9.40 6.97 2.23
C GLU A 208 -8.03 6.73 2.88
N GLU A 209 -7.75 5.49 3.29
CA GLU A 209 -6.45 5.07 3.81
C GLU A 209 -5.38 5.13 2.72
N ALA A 210 -5.71 4.70 1.49
CA ALA A 210 -4.79 4.76 0.36
C ALA A 210 -4.40 6.21 0.04
N PHE A 211 -5.37 7.13 0.06
CA PHE A 211 -5.10 8.57 -0.06
C PHE A 211 -4.20 9.08 1.06
N ALA A 212 -4.47 8.71 2.32
CA ALA A 212 -3.65 9.13 3.45
C ALA A 212 -2.19 8.62 3.32
N VAL A 213 -2.02 7.33 3.03
CA VAL A 213 -0.68 6.74 2.82
C VAL A 213 0.03 7.40 1.64
N LEU A 214 -0.67 7.68 0.54
CA LEU A 214 -0.11 8.42 -0.61
C LEU A 214 0.39 9.81 -0.19
N VAL A 215 -0.40 10.57 0.57
CA VAL A 215 0.00 11.91 1.03
C VAL A 215 1.31 11.86 1.81
N SER A 216 1.48 10.90 2.73
CA SER A 216 2.74 10.75 3.46
C SER A 216 3.89 10.25 2.59
N ILE A 217 3.66 9.29 1.68
CA ILE A 217 4.70 8.86 0.72
C ILE A 217 5.23 10.08 -0.06
N MET A 218 4.33 10.94 -0.50
CA MET A 218 4.69 12.14 -1.23
C MET A 218 5.48 13.11 -0.36
N GLN A 219 5.04 13.38 0.87
CA GLN A 219 5.66 14.36 1.76
C GLN A 219 6.98 13.89 2.40
N ASP A 220 7.03 12.64 2.85
CA ASP A 220 8.07 12.14 3.75
C ASP A 220 9.08 11.20 3.07
N TYR A 221 8.78 10.70 1.86
CA TYR A 221 9.59 9.70 1.15
C TYR A 221 10.12 10.19 -0.21
N THR A 222 10.34 11.50 -0.36
CA THR A 222 10.97 12.13 -1.55
C THR A 222 10.17 12.03 -2.86
N MET A 223 9.06 11.29 -2.89
CA MET A 223 8.26 11.08 -4.11
C MET A 223 7.67 12.37 -4.67
N ARG A 224 7.22 13.30 -3.81
CA ARG A 224 6.72 14.62 -4.25
C ARG A 224 7.74 15.36 -5.10
N GLU A 225 8.97 15.43 -4.63
CA GLU A 225 10.03 16.18 -5.29
C GLU A 225 10.40 15.56 -6.63
N MET A 226 10.36 14.23 -6.76
CA MET A 226 10.56 13.54 -8.05
C MET A 226 9.39 13.76 -9.03
N TYR A 227 8.18 14.00 -8.53
CA TYR A 227 6.97 14.17 -9.35
C TYR A 227 6.69 15.63 -9.75
N LYS A 228 7.48 16.59 -9.27
CA LYS A 228 7.34 17.98 -9.70
C LYS A 228 7.52 18.12 -11.22
N PRO A 229 6.83 19.06 -11.87
CA PRO A 229 6.88 19.21 -13.33
C PRO A 229 8.27 19.43 -13.92
N ASP A 230 9.20 20.00 -13.16
CA ASP A 230 10.58 20.23 -13.60
C ASP A 230 11.44 18.95 -13.64
N MET A 231 10.99 17.87 -13.01
CA MET A 231 11.70 16.60 -12.87
C MET A 231 13.12 16.74 -12.32
N TYR A 232 13.42 17.83 -11.60
CA TYR A 232 14.78 18.16 -11.17
C TYR A 232 15.33 17.09 -10.22
N HIS A 233 14.55 16.69 -9.21
CA HIS A 233 14.98 15.66 -8.26
C HIS A 233 15.07 14.27 -8.89
N LEU A 234 14.22 13.97 -9.89
CA LEU A 234 14.37 12.74 -10.66
C LEU A 234 15.71 12.75 -11.41
N GLY A 235 16.05 13.86 -12.07
CA GLY A 235 17.34 14.03 -12.75
C GLY A 235 18.53 13.88 -11.80
N LEU A 236 18.43 14.43 -10.58
CA LEU A 236 19.43 14.22 -9.53
C LEU A 236 19.57 12.73 -9.15
N CYS A 237 18.45 12.02 -9.01
CA CYS A 237 18.49 10.58 -8.72
C CYS A 237 19.13 9.79 -9.87
N MET A 238 18.83 10.14 -11.13
CA MET A 238 19.46 9.50 -12.30
C MET A 238 20.97 9.72 -12.32
N TYR A 239 21.43 10.93 -11.99
CA TYR A 239 22.86 11.25 -11.89
C TYR A 239 23.53 10.47 -10.74
N GLN A 240 22.92 10.45 -9.56
CA GLN A 240 23.43 9.68 -8.42
C GLN A 240 23.53 8.19 -8.75
N PHE A 241 22.52 7.64 -9.42
CA PHE A 241 22.51 6.24 -9.82
C PHE A 241 23.58 5.95 -10.87
N GLU A 242 23.77 6.83 -11.85
CA GLU A 242 24.87 6.73 -12.81
C GLU A 242 26.25 6.72 -12.13
N CYS A 243 26.47 7.59 -11.13
CA CYS A 243 27.70 7.57 -10.34
C CYS A 243 27.89 6.25 -9.58
N MET A 244 26.82 5.68 -9.02
CA MET A 244 26.88 4.36 -8.36
C MET A 244 27.25 3.25 -9.36
N ILE A 245 26.67 3.26 -10.56
CA ILE A 245 27.03 2.28 -11.60
C ILE A 245 28.50 2.45 -11.99
N GLN A 246 28.98 3.69 -12.14
CA GLN A 246 30.38 3.98 -12.44
C GLN A 246 31.33 3.46 -11.35
N GLU A 247 30.97 3.62 -10.07
CA GLU A 247 31.80 3.22 -8.94
C GLU A 247 31.78 1.69 -8.71
N PHE A 248 30.60 1.07 -8.73
CA PHE A 248 30.42 -0.32 -8.32
C PHE A 248 30.36 -1.32 -9.49
N LEU A 249 29.95 -0.88 -10.68
CA LEU A 249 29.83 -1.71 -11.90
C LEU A 249 30.58 -1.04 -13.08
N PRO A 250 31.88 -0.75 -12.96
CA PRO A 250 32.61 0.11 -13.91
C PRO A 250 32.68 -0.43 -15.35
N ASP A 251 32.64 -1.76 -15.51
CA ASP A 251 32.64 -2.40 -16.83
C ASP A 251 31.30 -2.19 -17.54
N LEU A 252 30.20 -2.38 -16.80
CA LEU A 252 28.85 -2.14 -17.28
C LEU A 252 28.64 -0.66 -17.60
N TYR A 253 29.14 0.25 -16.74
CA TYR A 253 29.13 1.68 -17.02
C TYR A 253 29.81 2.02 -18.34
N ARG A 254 31.03 1.49 -18.58
CA ARG A 254 31.75 1.73 -19.84
C ARG A 254 31.00 1.19 -21.05
N HIS A 255 30.36 0.03 -20.91
CA HIS A 255 29.50 -0.53 -21.96
C HIS A 255 28.30 0.37 -22.25
N PHE A 256 27.58 0.82 -21.22
CA PHE A 256 26.46 1.76 -21.38
C PHE A 256 26.88 3.06 -22.06
N GLN A 257 28.03 3.62 -21.69
CA GLN A 257 28.56 4.83 -22.35
C GLN A 257 28.93 4.58 -23.82
N ALA A 258 29.52 3.42 -24.14
CA ALA A 258 29.88 3.05 -25.51
C ALA A 258 28.64 2.87 -26.41
N GLU A 259 27.57 2.29 -25.84
CA GLU A 259 26.28 2.08 -26.50
C GLU A 259 25.38 3.34 -26.49
N GLY A 260 25.77 4.40 -25.77
CA GLY A 260 24.96 5.61 -25.63
C GLY A 260 23.67 5.41 -24.81
N LEU A 261 23.66 4.41 -23.91
CA LEU A 261 22.54 4.15 -23.01
C LEU A 261 22.61 5.05 -21.77
N HIS A 262 21.79 6.08 -21.74
CA HIS A 262 21.68 6.97 -20.58
C HIS A 262 20.78 6.38 -19.49
N THR A 263 21.17 6.55 -18.23
CA THR A 263 20.44 6.03 -17.04
C THR A 263 18.96 6.41 -17.04
N SER A 264 18.62 7.63 -17.47
CA SER A 264 17.24 8.11 -17.52
C SER A 264 16.35 7.33 -18.51
N MET A 265 16.92 6.66 -19.52
CA MET A 265 16.17 5.92 -20.54
C MET A 265 15.49 4.68 -19.97
N TYR A 266 16.11 4.02 -18.99
CA TYR A 266 15.60 2.79 -18.40
C TYR A 266 15.16 2.95 -16.94
N ALA A 267 15.90 3.72 -16.13
CA ALA A 267 15.69 3.76 -14.68
C ALA A 267 14.60 4.75 -14.23
N SER A 268 14.26 5.77 -15.04
CA SER A 268 13.26 6.79 -14.63
C SER A 268 11.96 6.16 -14.15
N SER A 269 11.51 5.10 -14.84
CA SER A 269 10.27 4.40 -14.49
C SER A 269 10.36 3.62 -13.18
N TRP A 270 11.53 3.10 -12.83
CA TRP A 270 11.74 2.35 -11.58
C TRP A 270 11.54 3.26 -10.36
N PHE A 271 12.12 4.46 -10.43
CA PHE A 271 12.00 5.47 -9.37
C PHE A 271 10.61 6.08 -9.33
N LEU A 272 10.08 6.50 -10.48
CA LEU A 272 8.76 7.12 -10.53
C LEU A 272 7.63 6.16 -10.15
N THR A 273 7.82 4.86 -10.28
CA THR A 273 6.75 3.90 -9.98
C THR A 273 7.09 2.98 -8.82
N LEU A 274 8.23 3.15 -8.16
CA LEU A 274 8.71 2.24 -7.11
C LEU A 274 8.69 0.78 -7.60
N PHE A 275 9.11 0.57 -8.84
CA PHE A 275 9.09 -0.72 -9.56
C PHE A 275 7.72 -1.38 -9.77
N THR A 276 6.61 -0.71 -9.46
CA THR A 276 5.25 -1.27 -9.57
C THR A 276 4.85 -1.68 -10.98
N LYS A 277 5.56 -1.21 -12.01
CA LYS A 277 5.33 -1.57 -13.41
C LYS A 277 6.15 -2.76 -13.90
N GLN A 278 7.24 -3.09 -13.21
CA GLN A 278 8.27 -4.00 -13.71
C GLN A 278 8.08 -5.41 -13.17
N PHE A 279 7.78 -5.53 -11.88
CA PHE A 279 7.75 -6.83 -11.22
C PHE A 279 6.34 -7.35 -10.94
N SER A 280 6.27 -8.65 -10.66
CA SER A 280 5.05 -9.29 -10.12
C SER A 280 4.56 -8.59 -8.85
N LEU A 281 3.26 -8.65 -8.60
CA LEU A 281 2.63 -8.01 -7.44
C LEU A 281 3.30 -8.40 -6.11
N ASN A 282 3.67 -9.67 -5.94
CA ASN A 282 4.35 -10.14 -4.73
C ASN A 282 5.70 -9.44 -4.51
N MET A 283 6.49 -9.27 -5.57
CA MET A 283 7.78 -8.57 -5.50
C MET A 283 7.56 -7.08 -5.22
N VAL A 284 6.62 -6.46 -5.92
CA VAL A 284 6.28 -5.05 -5.73
C VAL A 284 5.84 -4.76 -4.28
N CYS A 285 5.04 -5.64 -3.67
CA CYS A 285 4.68 -5.51 -2.26
C CYS A 285 5.92 -5.57 -1.34
N ARG A 286 6.89 -6.45 -1.64
CA ARG A 286 8.15 -6.52 -0.88
C ARG A 286 8.99 -5.26 -1.05
N ILE A 287 9.05 -4.70 -2.26
CA ILE A 287 9.73 -3.42 -2.53
C ILE A 287 9.06 -2.31 -1.72
N MET A 288 7.72 -2.26 -1.70
CA MET A 288 6.97 -1.27 -0.92
C MET A 288 7.19 -1.41 0.59
N ASP A 289 7.22 -2.64 1.12
CA ASP A 289 7.55 -2.90 2.54
C ASP A 289 8.90 -2.26 2.91
N LEU A 290 9.92 -2.49 2.07
CA LEU A 290 11.29 -2.03 2.31
C LEU A 290 11.43 -0.51 2.08
N PHE A 291 10.77 0.02 1.04
CA PHE A 291 10.72 1.44 0.74
C PHE A 291 10.07 2.24 1.89
N LEU A 292 8.94 1.79 2.42
CA LEU A 292 8.31 2.46 3.56
C LEU A 292 9.10 2.30 4.86
N SER A 293 9.96 1.29 4.97
CA SER A 293 10.81 1.09 6.14
C SER A 293 12.13 1.88 6.09
N GLU A 294 12.71 2.06 4.90
CA GLU A 294 14.10 2.54 4.73
C GLU A 294 14.24 3.72 3.76
N GLY A 295 13.16 4.10 3.08
CA GLY A 295 13.10 5.26 2.20
C GLY A 295 13.68 5.02 0.81
N MET A 296 13.95 6.13 0.10
CA MET A 296 14.39 6.13 -1.30
C MET A 296 15.73 5.41 -1.52
N GLU A 297 16.59 5.35 -0.50
CA GLU A 297 17.85 4.61 -0.56
C GLU A 297 17.62 3.14 -0.97
N MET A 298 16.50 2.55 -0.57
CA MET A 298 16.19 1.19 -0.92
C MET A 298 15.92 1.00 -2.43
N ILE A 299 15.34 2.01 -3.09
CA ILE A 299 15.12 1.98 -4.54
C ILE A 299 16.46 1.99 -5.28
N PHE A 300 17.44 2.79 -4.82
CA PHE A 300 18.79 2.74 -5.37
C PHE A 300 19.45 1.36 -5.18
N ARG A 301 19.35 0.79 -3.98
CA ARG A 301 19.93 -0.54 -3.67
C ARG A 301 19.33 -1.64 -4.53
N ILE A 302 18.00 -1.65 -4.70
CA ILE A 302 17.30 -2.60 -5.57
C ILE A 302 17.73 -2.40 -7.02
N SER A 303 17.80 -1.14 -7.48
CA SER A 303 18.23 -0.81 -8.85
C SER A 303 19.66 -1.30 -9.14
N MET A 304 20.59 -1.12 -8.19
CA MET A 304 21.95 -1.64 -8.31
C MET A 304 22.00 -3.17 -8.34
N GLY A 305 21.30 -3.84 -7.41
CA GLY A 305 21.27 -5.30 -7.36
C GLY A 305 20.64 -5.89 -8.64
N LEU A 306 19.67 -5.21 -9.22
CA LEU A 306 19.04 -5.60 -10.48
C LEU A 306 20.03 -5.57 -11.65
N LEU A 307 20.85 -4.52 -11.75
CA LEU A 307 21.92 -4.43 -12.74
C LEU A 307 23.02 -5.46 -12.51
N GLU A 308 23.40 -5.69 -11.25
CA GLU A 308 24.43 -6.68 -10.88
C GLU A 308 23.99 -8.11 -11.29
N ILE A 309 22.74 -8.48 -11.02
CA ILE A 309 22.19 -9.81 -11.38
C ILE A 309 22.24 -10.04 -12.90
N HIS A 310 22.00 -9.01 -13.70
CA HIS A 310 21.88 -9.12 -15.15
C HIS A 310 23.12 -8.61 -15.90
N GLN A 311 24.21 -8.31 -15.18
CA GLN A 311 25.40 -7.69 -15.76
C GLN A 311 25.95 -8.50 -16.94
N ASP A 312 26.11 -9.82 -16.77
CA ASP A 312 26.67 -10.69 -17.80
C ASP A 312 25.84 -10.69 -19.08
N GLU A 313 24.51 -10.62 -18.96
CA GLU A 313 23.61 -10.53 -20.11
C GLU A 313 23.69 -9.15 -20.77
N LEU A 314 23.60 -8.07 -19.98
CA LEU A 314 23.61 -6.69 -20.47
C LEU A 314 24.91 -6.34 -21.22
N MET A 315 26.05 -6.89 -20.80
CA MET A 315 27.35 -6.69 -21.45
C MET A 315 27.42 -7.22 -22.89
N LEU A 316 26.46 -8.05 -23.30
CA LEU A 316 26.40 -8.64 -24.65
C LEU A 316 25.41 -7.94 -25.57
N LEU A 317 24.64 -6.99 -25.06
CA LEU A 317 23.52 -6.38 -25.75
C LEU A 317 23.85 -4.99 -26.29
N SER A 318 23.22 -4.65 -27.41
CA SER A 318 23.20 -3.28 -27.93
C SER A 318 22.27 -2.39 -27.10
N MET A 319 22.36 -1.07 -27.25
CA MET A 319 21.41 -0.14 -26.61
C MET A 319 19.94 -0.52 -26.82
N GLU A 320 19.55 -0.86 -28.06
CA GLU A 320 18.16 -1.19 -28.38
C GLU A 320 17.72 -2.48 -27.68
N ASP A 321 18.59 -3.48 -27.63
CA ASP A 321 18.27 -4.77 -27.01
C ASP A 321 18.28 -4.67 -25.48
N MET A 322 19.19 -3.89 -24.90
CA MET A 322 19.19 -3.59 -23.47
C MET A 322 17.84 -2.98 -23.05
N LEU A 323 17.30 -2.03 -23.82
CA LEU A 323 15.98 -1.42 -23.55
C LEU A 323 14.79 -2.39 -23.70
N LYS A 324 14.96 -3.51 -24.42
CA LYS A 324 13.94 -4.58 -24.51
C LYS A 324 14.07 -5.60 -23.38
N VAL A 325 15.29 -5.81 -22.90
CA VAL A 325 15.62 -6.75 -21.82
C VAL A 325 15.42 -6.10 -20.44
N THR A 326 15.37 -4.77 -20.35
CA THR A 326 15.22 -4.06 -19.07
C THR A 326 13.81 -4.18 -18.48
N PHE A 327 13.72 -5.15 -17.55
CA PHE A 327 12.87 -5.34 -16.34
C PHE A 327 11.38 -5.02 -16.37
#